data_AF-A0A923LEE4-F1
#
_entry.id   AF-A0A923LEE4-F1
#
_cell.length_a   1.000
_cell.length_b   1.000
_cell.length_c   1.000
_cell.angle_alpha   90.00
_cell.angle_beta   90.00
_cell.angle_gamma   90.00
#
_symmetry.space_group_name_H-M   'P 1'
#
loop_
_entity.id
_entity.type
_entity.pdbx_description
1 polymer ?
#
loop_
_entity_poly.entity_id
_entity_poly.type
_entity_poly.pdbx_seq_one_letter_code
_entity_poly.pdbx_strand_id
1 'polypeptide(L)'
;MKKVKVLELQKSFGKYEIITNEISRYKGVCGVWVMYDNHNHLLEVAQTTDVFKELAYDLSWLLKKCSHDGDLQKRYTARRLFEFNQKFDVLSCDKNRTTAKYRTIAENVEEILVYLIVEDRAMSRDKTVREKIELEIAIDNKALYWNAFGIQRKLAKDYYKNKYELK
;
A
#
# COMPACT_ATOMS: atom_id res chain seq x y z
N MET A 1 -15.04 -7.82 6.24
CA MET A 1 -15.05 -7.14 4.94
C MET A 1 -14.79 -8.16 3.85
N LYS A 2 -15.64 -8.29 2.82
CA LYS A 2 -15.48 -9.28 1.75
C LYS A 2 -14.35 -8.85 0.81
N LYS A 3 -13.36 -9.72 0.57
CA LYS A 3 -12.19 -9.44 -0.26
C LYS A 3 -11.85 -10.62 -1.18
N VAL A 4 -11.26 -10.33 -2.33
CA VAL A 4 -10.78 -11.33 -3.31
C VAL A 4 -9.30 -11.12 -3.60
N LYS A 5 -8.51 -12.20 -3.67
CA LYS A 5 -7.08 -12.13 -3.99
C LYS A 5 -6.94 -11.76 -5.47
N VAL A 6 -6.12 -10.76 -5.77
CA VAL A 6 -5.91 -10.26 -7.14
C VAL A 6 -4.45 -10.31 -7.58
N LEU A 7 -3.51 -10.34 -6.64
CA LEU A 7 -2.08 -10.48 -6.91
C LEU A 7 -1.42 -11.25 -5.76
N GLU A 8 -0.49 -12.12 -6.11
CA GLU A 8 0.35 -12.86 -5.18
C GLU A 8 1.77 -12.92 -5.72
N LEU A 9 2.73 -12.48 -4.92
CA LEU A 9 4.15 -12.50 -5.22
C LEU A 9 4.88 -13.29 -4.15
N GLN A 10 5.82 -14.14 -4.56
CA GLN A 10 6.66 -14.89 -3.65
C GLN A 10 8.13 -14.68 -4.01
N LYS A 11 8.95 -14.37 -3.01
CA LYS A 11 10.37 -14.13 -3.23
C LYS A 11 11.11 -15.46 -3.34
N SER A 12 11.95 -15.55 -4.37
CA SER A 12 12.80 -16.67 -4.72
C SER A 12 14.15 -16.09 -5.15
N PHE A 13 15.23 -16.50 -4.47
CA PHE A 13 16.60 -16.00 -4.70
C PHE A 13 16.71 -14.46 -4.78
N GLY A 14 16.04 -13.77 -3.85
CA GLY A 14 16.07 -12.30 -3.75
C GLY A 14 15.21 -11.56 -4.78
N LYS A 15 14.35 -12.24 -5.53
CA LYS A 15 13.44 -11.63 -6.52
C LYS A 15 12.03 -12.16 -6.35
N TYR A 16 11.02 -11.33 -6.60
CA TYR A 16 9.66 -11.82 -6.66
C TYR A 16 9.37 -12.57 -7.96
N GLU A 17 8.74 -13.72 -7.79
CA GLU A 17 8.02 -14.44 -8.82
C GLU A 17 6.52 -14.14 -8.66
N ILE A 18 5.82 -14.03 -9.79
CA ILE A 18 4.37 -13.81 -9.81
C ILE A 18 3.69 -15.17 -9.73
N ILE A 19 2.98 -15.44 -8.63
CA ILE A 19 2.23 -16.68 -8.45
C ILE A 19 0.83 -16.55 -9.05
N THR A 20 0.15 -15.44 -8.72
CA THR A 20 -1.18 -15.12 -9.24
C THR A 20 -1.22 -13.66 -9.67
N ASN A 21 -1.80 -13.36 -10.83
CA ASN A 21 -2.03 -11.99 -11.28
C ASN A 21 -3.35 -11.86 -12.06
N GLU A 22 -4.36 -11.33 -11.38
CA GLU A 22 -5.72 -11.18 -11.89
C GLU A 22 -6.14 -9.70 -11.97
N ILE A 23 -5.18 -8.77 -11.83
CA ILE A 23 -5.45 -7.32 -11.80
C ILE A 23 -6.09 -6.81 -13.10
N SER A 24 -5.83 -7.50 -14.23
CA SER A 24 -6.38 -7.16 -15.56
C SER A 24 -7.91 -7.24 -15.61
N ARG A 25 -8.53 -8.07 -14.78
CA ARG A 25 -10.01 -8.19 -14.68
C ARG A 25 -10.67 -6.91 -14.16
N TYR A 26 -9.90 -6.02 -13.54
CA TYR A 26 -10.41 -4.81 -12.87
C TYR A 26 -9.99 -3.52 -13.59
N LYS A 27 -9.80 -3.59 -14.91
CA LYS A 27 -9.48 -2.42 -15.74
C LYS A 27 -10.62 -1.41 -15.75
N GLY A 28 -10.33 -0.16 -15.37
CA GLY A 28 -11.32 0.92 -15.30
C GLY A 28 -12.30 0.79 -14.12
N VAL A 29 -12.05 -0.13 -13.20
CA VAL A 29 -12.87 -0.35 -12.00
C VAL A 29 -12.29 0.46 -10.84
N CYS A 30 -13.14 1.24 -10.16
CA CYS A 30 -12.78 1.90 -8.90
C CYS A 30 -12.76 0.88 -7.75
N GLY A 31 -11.91 1.08 -6.75
CA GLY A 31 -11.83 0.13 -5.65
C GLY A 31 -10.93 0.58 -4.50
N VAL A 32 -11.05 -0.12 -3.38
CA VAL A 32 -10.08 -0.12 -2.28
C VAL A 32 -9.39 -1.47 -2.27
N TRP A 33 -8.06 -1.49 -2.23
CA TRP A 33 -7.27 -2.71 -2.14
C TRP A 33 -6.35 -2.68 -0.94
N VAL A 34 -5.95 -3.86 -0.49
CA VAL A 34 -5.11 -4.09 0.68
C VAL A 34 -3.98 -5.04 0.31
N MET A 35 -2.80 -4.80 0.88
CA MET A 35 -1.59 -5.58 0.67
C MET A 35 -1.10 -6.12 2.01
N TYR A 36 -0.92 -7.43 2.10
CA TYR A 36 -0.44 -8.13 3.28
C TYR A 36 0.88 -8.84 3.01
N ASP A 37 1.63 -9.09 4.08
CA ASP A 37 2.68 -10.12 4.08
C ASP A 37 2.10 -11.51 4.43
N ASN A 38 2.95 -12.55 4.39
CA ASN A 38 2.63 -13.91 4.84
C ASN A 38 2.32 -14.04 6.34
N HIS A 39 2.63 -13.01 7.15
CA HIS A 39 2.33 -12.98 8.57
C HIS A 39 1.02 -12.25 8.88
N ASN A 40 0.22 -11.92 7.85
CA ASN A 40 -1.02 -11.16 7.94
C ASN A 40 -0.84 -9.73 8.50
N HIS A 41 0.36 -9.16 8.45
CA HIS A 41 0.52 -7.73 8.69
C HIS A 41 0.03 -6.94 7.49
N LEU A 42 -0.80 -5.92 7.74
CA LEU A 42 -1.24 -5.02 6.69
C LEU A 42 -0.06 -4.11 6.31
N LEU A 43 0.52 -4.33 5.14
CA LEU A 43 1.62 -3.53 4.61
C LEU A 43 1.09 -2.20 4.08
N GLU A 44 0.08 -2.27 3.21
CA GLU A 44 -0.50 -1.08 2.60
C GLU A 44 -1.99 -1.24 2.28
N VAL A 45 -2.68 -0.11 2.21
CA VAL A 45 -4.04 0.02 1.68
C VAL A 45 -4.11 1.26 0.79
N ALA A 46 -4.86 1.21 -0.30
CA ALA A 46 -5.14 2.41 -1.07
C ALA A 46 -6.52 2.35 -1.74
N GLN A 47 -7.06 3.52 -2.06
CA GLN A 47 -8.22 3.66 -2.93
C GLN A 47 -7.80 4.21 -4.29
N THR A 48 -8.54 3.80 -5.33
CA THR A 48 -8.26 4.24 -6.69
C THR A 48 -9.50 4.31 -7.56
N THR A 49 -9.39 5.04 -8.67
CA THR A 49 -10.40 5.07 -9.72
C THR A 49 -10.19 3.99 -10.78
N ASP A 50 -9.01 3.36 -10.81
CA ASP A 50 -8.65 2.31 -11.78
C ASP A 50 -7.67 1.32 -11.14
N VAL A 51 -8.22 0.24 -10.58
CA VAL A 51 -7.48 -0.81 -9.85
C VAL A 51 -6.36 -1.40 -10.70
N PHE A 52 -6.63 -1.66 -11.98
CA PHE A 52 -5.61 -2.18 -12.89
C PHE A 52 -4.42 -1.24 -13.01
N LYS A 53 -4.65 0.05 -13.29
CA LYS A 53 -3.55 1.01 -13.51
C LYS A 53 -2.69 1.19 -12.28
N GLU A 54 -3.32 1.30 -11.11
CA GLU A 54 -2.60 1.50 -9.86
C GLU A 54 -1.78 0.27 -9.49
N LEU A 55 -2.39 -0.91 -9.46
CA LEU A 55 -1.67 -2.14 -9.12
C LEU A 55 -0.61 -2.52 -10.15
N ALA A 56 -0.82 -2.22 -11.43
CA ALA A 56 0.21 -2.43 -12.46
C ALA A 56 1.41 -1.49 -12.25
N TYR A 57 1.17 -0.23 -11.88
CA TYR A 57 2.22 0.71 -11.51
C TYR A 57 2.98 0.22 -10.28
N ASP A 58 2.27 -0.18 -9.22
CA ASP A 58 2.86 -0.65 -7.97
C ASP A 58 3.68 -1.93 -8.17
N LEU A 59 3.14 -2.90 -8.92
CA LEU A 59 3.84 -4.13 -9.31
C LEU A 59 5.14 -3.82 -10.05
N SER A 60 5.16 -2.83 -10.95
CA SER A 60 6.38 -2.46 -11.67
C SER A 60 7.51 -2.01 -10.74
N TRP A 61 7.18 -1.41 -9.59
CA TRP A 61 8.16 -1.01 -8.58
C TRP A 61 8.55 -2.14 -7.64
N LEU A 62 7.62 -3.03 -7.30
CA LEU A 62 7.91 -4.24 -6.51
C LEU A 62 8.88 -5.17 -7.25
N LEU A 63 8.81 -5.23 -8.59
CA LEU A 63 9.69 -6.05 -9.42
C LEU A 63 10.97 -5.33 -9.87
N LYS A 64 11.10 -4.03 -9.59
CA LYS A 64 12.24 -3.25 -10.05
C LYS A 64 13.50 -3.65 -9.29
N LYS A 65 14.58 -3.90 -10.02
CA LYS A 65 15.93 -4.03 -9.43
C LYS A 65 16.54 -2.64 -9.27
N CYS A 66 16.96 -2.31 -8.05
CA CYS A 66 17.91 -1.23 -7.85
C CYS A 66 19.30 -1.79 -8.13
N SER A 67 19.91 -1.32 -9.21
CA SER A 67 21.23 -1.74 -9.67
C SER A 67 22.09 -0.49 -9.70
N HIS A 68 23.21 -0.51 -8.97
CA HIS A 68 24.34 0.44 -8.87
C HIS A 68 24.50 1.12 -7.49
N ASP A 69 25.74 1.18 -6.98
CA ASP A 69 26.05 1.71 -5.64
C ASP A 69 25.82 3.23 -5.49
N GLY A 70 25.75 3.97 -6.60
CA GLY A 70 25.35 5.39 -6.63
C GLY A 70 23.86 5.64 -6.37
N ASP A 71 23.02 4.60 -6.49
CA ASP A 71 21.56 4.69 -6.40
C ASP A 71 21.04 4.70 -4.95
N LEU A 72 21.89 4.36 -3.98
CA LEU A 72 21.52 4.15 -2.58
C LEU A 72 21.74 5.38 -1.70
N GLN A 73 22.16 6.52 -2.26
CA GLN A 73 22.31 7.74 -1.47
C GLN A 73 20.96 8.18 -0.91
N LYS A 74 20.89 8.33 0.41
CA LYS A 74 19.71 8.81 1.11
C LYS A 74 19.43 10.28 0.79
N ARG A 75 18.19 10.57 0.37
CA ARG A 75 17.66 11.93 0.24
C ARG A 75 17.00 12.41 1.53
N TYR A 76 16.10 11.60 2.09
CA TYR A 76 15.42 11.88 3.35
C TYR A 76 14.71 10.63 3.90
N THR A 77 14.34 10.65 5.17
CA THR A 77 13.47 9.62 5.78
C THR A 77 12.01 10.03 5.68
N ALA A 78 11.15 9.13 5.18
CA ALA A 78 9.71 9.36 5.13
C ALA A 78 9.15 9.58 6.56
N ARG A 79 8.39 10.66 6.72
CA ARG A 79 7.72 10.96 7.99
C ARG A 79 6.63 9.94 8.25
N ARG A 80 6.52 9.50 9.50
CA ARG A 80 5.41 8.68 9.99
C ARG A 80 4.19 9.56 10.29
N LEU A 81 3.00 9.01 10.06
CA LEU A 81 1.76 9.65 10.49
C LEU A 81 1.38 9.20 11.90
N PHE A 82 1.55 7.91 12.18
CA PHE A 82 1.30 7.25 13.45
C PHE A 82 2.51 6.47 13.94
N GLU A 83 2.51 6.09 15.22
CA GLU A 83 3.60 5.34 15.84
C GLU A 83 3.83 3.96 15.21
N PHE A 84 2.76 3.32 14.74
CA PHE A 84 2.79 2.00 14.11
C PHE A 84 3.30 2.02 12.67
N ASN A 85 3.38 3.19 12.02
CA ASN A 85 3.88 3.23 10.65
C ASN A 85 5.37 2.88 10.61
N GLN A 86 5.77 2.15 9.59
CA GLN A 86 7.16 1.82 9.31
C GLN A 86 7.91 3.05 8.80
N LYS A 87 9.14 3.26 9.29
CA LYS A 87 10.06 4.25 8.70
C LYS A 87 10.75 3.63 7.50
N PHE A 88 10.91 4.42 6.45
CA PHE A 88 11.71 4.04 5.29
C PHE A 88 12.40 5.27 4.70
N ASP A 89 13.54 5.04 4.07
CA ASP A 89 14.35 6.08 3.45
C ASP A 89 14.01 6.21 1.97
N VAL A 90 13.92 7.45 1.50
CA VAL A 90 13.83 7.78 0.08
C VAL A 90 15.24 8.00 -0.43
N LEU A 91 15.65 7.18 -1.39
CA LEU A 91 17.00 7.17 -1.97
C LEU A 91 17.02 7.92 -3.30
N SER A 92 18.21 8.15 -3.84
CA SER A 92 18.40 8.85 -5.12
C SER A 92 17.76 8.12 -6.31
N CYS A 93 17.72 6.78 -6.30
CA CYS A 93 17.04 6.00 -7.33
C CYS A 93 15.51 6.01 -7.25
N ASP A 94 14.95 6.46 -6.13
CA ASP A 94 13.52 6.56 -5.94
C ASP A 94 12.98 7.79 -6.65
N LYS A 95 12.05 7.58 -7.58
CA LYS A 95 11.35 8.67 -8.27
C LYS A 95 10.60 9.55 -7.26
N ASN A 96 9.99 8.93 -6.25
CA ASN A 96 9.24 9.61 -5.21
C ASN A 96 9.08 8.71 -3.96
N ARG A 97 8.33 9.20 -2.98
CA ARG A 97 8.05 8.45 -1.74
C ARG A 97 7.30 7.13 -1.97
N THR A 98 6.43 7.05 -2.97
CA THR A 98 5.68 5.83 -3.30
C THR A 98 6.61 4.75 -3.83
N THR A 99 7.57 5.10 -4.69
CA THR A 99 8.54 4.14 -5.22
C THR A 99 9.48 3.65 -4.12
N ALA A 100 9.91 4.55 -3.22
CA ALA A 100 10.71 4.19 -2.05
C ALA A 100 9.96 3.21 -1.13
N LYS A 101 8.67 3.44 -0.89
CA LYS A 101 7.80 2.53 -0.13
C LYS A 101 7.83 1.13 -0.72
N TYR A 102 7.55 0.98 -2.02
CA TYR A 102 7.48 -0.34 -2.65
C TYR A 102 8.83 -1.03 -2.74
N ARG A 103 9.92 -0.27 -2.95
CA ARG A 103 11.28 -0.81 -2.84
C ARG A 103 11.54 -1.35 -1.44
N THR A 104 11.24 -0.59 -0.39
CA THR A 104 11.41 -1.06 1.00
C THR A 104 10.54 -2.27 1.33
N ILE A 105 9.28 -2.30 0.86
CA ILE A 105 8.44 -3.51 0.99
C ILE A 105 9.12 -4.69 0.30
N ALA A 106 9.55 -4.53 -0.94
CA ALA A 106 10.19 -5.59 -1.71
C ALA A 106 11.51 -6.08 -1.10
N GLU A 107 12.26 -5.22 -0.42
CA GLU A 107 13.48 -5.60 0.30
C GLU A 107 13.17 -6.48 1.52
N ASN A 108 12.10 -6.16 2.28
CA ASN A 108 11.88 -6.71 3.62
C ASN A 108 10.82 -7.80 3.71
N VAL A 109 10.01 -8.00 2.66
CA VAL A 109 8.90 -8.95 2.67
C VAL A 109 9.19 -10.15 1.78
N GLU A 110 8.91 -11.36 2.25
CA GLU A 110 9.12 -12.60 1.48
C GLU A 110 7.94 -12.93 0.57
N GLU A 111 6.71 -12.64 1.00
CA GLU A 111 5.50 -12.92 0.24
C GLU A 111 4.54 -11.74 0.33
N ILE A 112 3.97 -11.34 -0.80
CA ILE A 112 3.00 -10.24 -0.89
C ILE A 112 1.68 -10.77 -1.40
N LEU A 113 0.62 -10.51 -0.64
CA LEU A 113 -0.75 -10.88 -0.96
C LEU A 113 -1.60 -9.62 -1.11
N VAL A 114 -2.07 -9.33 -2.32
CA VAL A 114 -2.97 -8.18 -2.57
C VAL A 114 -4.39 -8.67 -2.78
N TYR A 115 -5.31 -8.03 -2.07
CA TYR A 115 -6.74 -8.28 -2.17
C TYR A 115 -7.49 -7.01 -2.56
N LEU A 116 -8.49 -7.16 -3.42
CA LEU A 116 -9.49 -6.13 -3.69
C LEU A 116 -10.68 -6.31 -2.74
N ILE A 117 -11.14 -5.22 -2.13
CA ILE A 117 -12.37 -5.21 -1.34
C ILE A 117 -13.58 -5.14 -2.30
N VAL A 118 -14.45 -6.15 -2.25
CA VAL A 118 -15.58 -6.34 -3.18
C VAL A 118 -16.92 -6.04 -2.53
N GLU A 119 -16.96 -4.96 -1.75
CA GLU A 119 -18.18 -4.39 -1.19
C GLU A 119 -18.57 -3.15 -1.97
N ASP A 120 -19.88 -2.94 -2.19
CA ASP A 120 -20.39 -1.84 -3.04
C ASP A 120 -19.83 -0.48 -2.65
N ARG A 121 -19.67 -0.22 -1.34
CA ARG A 121 -19.11 1.05 -0.85
C ARG A 121 -17.63 1.20 -1.20
N ALA A 122 -16.85 0.12 -1.18
CA ALA A 122 -15.42 0.14 -1.54
C ALA A 122 -15.21 0.31 -3.06
N MET A 123 -16.18 -0.13 -3.86
CA MET A 123 -16.18 0.01 -5.33
C MET A 123 -16.96 1.24 -5.82
N SER A 124 -17.51 2.05 -4.90
CA SER A 124 -18.25 3.28 -5.21
C SER A 124 -17.44 4.19 -6.13
N ARG A 125 -18.08 4.92 -7.04
CA ARG A 125 -17.41 5.98 -7.81
C ARG A 125 -17.09 7.22 -6.98
N ASP A 126 -17.78 7.41 -5.85
CA ASP A 126 -17.50 8.50 -4.92
C ASP A 126 -16.16 8.26 -4.19
N LYS A 127 -15.21 9.14 -4.46
CA LYS A 127 -13.87 9.12 -3.86
C LYS A 127 -13.93 9.22 -2.34
N THR A 128 -14.83 10.05 -1.79
CA THR A 128 -14.90 10.31 -0.35
C THR A 128 -15.34 9.06 0.43
N VAL A 129 -16.23 8.26 -0.16
CA VAL A 129 -16.63 6.97 0.41
C VAL A 129 -15.45 6.00 0.45
N ARG A 130 -14.67 5.91 -0.64
CA ARG A 130 -13.50 5.03 -0.69
C ARG A 130 -12.37 5.49 0.21
N GLU A 131 -12.08 6.80 0.28
CA GLU A 131 -11.06 7.37 1.19
C GLU A 131 -11.39 7.12 2.66
N LYS A 132 -12.69 7.11 3.03
CA LYS A 132 -13.13 6.77 4.38
C LYS A 132 -12.85 5.30 4.69
N ILE A 133 -13.16 4.39 3.77
CA ILE A 133 -12.92 2.95 3.94
C ILE A 133 -11.41 2.66 4.02
N GLU A 134 -10.61 3.24 3.12
CA GLU A 134 -9.16 3.15 3.13
C GLU A 134 -8.58 3.58 4.49
N LEU A 135 -9.02 4.73 5.01
CA LEU A 135 -8.58 5.28 6.30
C LEU A 135 -8.95 4.37 7.47
N GLU A 136 -10.20 3.88 7.51
CA GLU A 136 -10.69 2.97 8.56
C GLU A 136 -9.85 1.68 8.56
N ILE A 137 -9.64 1.07 7.39
CA ILE A 137 -8.80 -0.12 7.24
C ILE A 137 -7.37 0.18 7.70
N ALA A 138 -6.78 1.29 7.25
CA ALA A 138 -5.40 1.64 7.54
C ALA A 138 -5.15 1.77 9.05
N ILE A 139 -6.05 2.44 9.75
CA ILE A 139 -5.89 2.71 11.19
C ILE A 139 -6.21 1.47 12.00
N ASP A 140 -7.32 0.80 11.72
CA ASP A 140 -7.81 -0.33 12.51
C ASP A 140 -6.87 -1.53 12.47
N ASN A 141 -6.18 -1.70 11.33
CA ASN A 141 -5.26 -2.80 11.08
C ASN A 141 -3.79 -2.36 11.13
N LYS A 142 -3.53 -1.11 11.57
CA LYS A 142 -2.19 -0.54 11.73
C LYS A 142 -1.31 -0.71 10.47
N ALA A 143 -1.82 -0.29 9.32
CA ALA A 143 -1.13 -0.39 8.03
C ALA A 143 0.27 0.23 8.08
N LEU A 144 1.30 -0.58 7.83
CA LEU A 144 2.69 -0.22 8.10
C LEU A 144 3.17 0.94 7.22
N TYR A 145 2.88 0.89 5.92
CA TYR A 145 3.39 1.86 4.95
C TYR A 145 2.37 2.90 4.49
N TRP A 146 1.13 2.80 5.01
CA TRP A 146 0.08 3.74 4.67
C TRP A 146 0.40 5.14 5.13
N ASN A 147 0.03 6.12 4.29
CA ASN A 147 0.11 7.51 4.70
C ASN A 147 -0.88 8.38 3.94
N ALA A 148 -1.84 8.91 4.69
CA ALA A 148 -2.75 9.93 4.23
C ALA A 148 -2.05 11.20 3.72
N PHE A 149 -2.69 11.83 2.73
CA PHE A 149 -2.31 13.13 2.19
C PHE A 149 -3.47 14.13 2.27
N GLY A 150 -3.15 15.43 2.27
CA GLY A 150 -4.16 16.49 2.27
C GLY A 150 -5.15 16.38 3.44
N ILE A 151 -6.44 16.57 3.16
CA ILE A 151 -7.53 16.56 4.15
C ILE A 151 -7.65 15.21 4.88
N GLN A 152 -7.36 14.10 4.18
CA GLN A 152 -7.41 12.75 4.75
C GLN A 152 -6.45 12.61 5.94
N ARG A 153 -5.35 13.36 5.98
CA ARG A 153 -4.39 13.34 7.10
C ARG A 153 -5.01 13.86 8.39
N LYS A 154 -5.84 14.91 8.32
CA LYS A 154 -6.55 15.45 9.49
C LYS A 154 -7.59 14.44 9.98
N LEU A 155 -8.41 13.94 9.05
CA LEU A 155 -9.44 12.94 9.35
C LEU A 155 -8.85 11.67 9.99
N ALA A 156 -7.69 11.22 9.50
CA ALA A 156 -7.02 10.04 10.03
C ALA A 156 -6.55 10.24 11.47
N LYS A 157 -5.99 11.42 11.79
CA LYS A 157 -5.60 11.76 13.16
C LYS A 157 -6.80 11.84 14.09
N ASP A 158 -7.86 12.50 13.66
CA ASP A 158 -9.08 12.64 14.46
C ASP A 158 -9.69 11.26 14.75
N TYR A 159 -9.75 10.39 13.75
CA TYR A 159 -10.21 9.00 13.91
C TYR A 159 -9.34 8.21 14.89
N TYR A 160 -8.00 8.26 14.74
CA TYR A 160 -7.07 7.56 15.64
C TYR A 160 -7.23 8.00 17.09
N LYS A 161 -7.29 9.32 17.33
CA LYS A 161 -7.47 9.89 18.67
C LYS A 161 -8.76 9.42 19.33
N ASN A 162 -9.87 9.52 18.60
CA ASN A 162 -11.18 9.11 19.08
C ASN A 162 -11.25 7.61 19.42
N LYS A 163 -10.49 6.78 18.70
CA LYS A 163 -10.52 5.32 18.89
C LYS A 163 -9.56 4.80 19.94
N TYR A 164 -8.37 5.40 20.07
CA TYR A 164 -7.27 4.84 20.85
C TYR A 164 -6.71 5.74 21.94
N GLU A 165 -6.87 7.07 21.85
CA GLU A 165 -6.29 8.02 22.83
C GLU A 165 -7.33 8.57 23.82
N LEU A 166 -8.62 8.54 23.50
CA LEU A 166 -9.70 9.04 24.34
C LEU A 166 -10.31 7.97 25.28
N LYS A 167 -9.50 7.01 25.75
CA LYS A 167 -9.90 6.04 26.79
C LYS A 167 -9.34 6.41 28.15
#